data_AF-A0A842S202-F1
#
_entry.id   AF-A0A842S202-F1
#
_cell.length_a   1.000
_cell.length_b   1.000
_cell.length_c   1.000
_cell.angle_alpha   90.00
_cell.angle_beta   90.00
_cell.angle_gamma   90.00
#
_symmetry.space_group_name_H-M   'P 1'
#
loop_
_entity.id
_entity.type
_entity.pdbx_description
1 polymer ?
#
loop_
_entity_poly.entity_id
_entity_poly.type
_entity_poly.pdbx_seq_one_letter_code
_entity_poly.pdbx_strand_id
1 'polypeptide(L)'
;MVNYSNNRKSEQNKEGTYERSLRSPELMKFLKKKDKTDDKEQDRFIKVKWKAYRRIVGYAIRYANKDISSSKWREVYGILVGSIEDKNIVLVKDAIPMIVGDRAGVKYENKQYVDMAQIDASIFERSIHDNKNDFIIGWWHTHPGFGFFLSPIDCLTQLGYQIPNPKAIGLIFDHTKMDSKSLGIGVLTLKNPEIGVRSSYHIIENIEYELEQSKMVKKARKIMDRVKKNNEDIIENINYIQETLINKGYYKLQEEFGLIPERNQNEVPIDEQIQRINEENVEFIWDMTDSEADYTIPKFRQDLEEELKDYHEELKKLQEDEEKGKLKQKKKKYNKKIISKLEKPTQWYLKLLSDFNDKLEKISDFFDYLDTNERKTIESFEKKLSNYHDVLEEILHWAEFSVFES
;
A
#
# COMPACT_ATOMS: atom_id res chain seq x y z
N MET A 1 -50.10 -34.91 -25.24
CA MET A 1 -48.63 -34.99 -25.16
C MET A 1 -48.05 -33.98 -26.13
N VAL A 2 -47.68 -32.80 -25.64
CA VAL A 2 -47.05 -31.73 -26.43
C VAL A 2 -45.56 -31.78 -26.13
N ASN A 3 -44.76 -32.14 -27.15
CA ASN A 3 -43.31 -32.26 -27.03
C ASN A 3 -42.66 -30.87 -26.95
N TYR A 4 -42.08 -30.57 -25.80
CA TYR A 4 -41.14 -29.48 -25.60
C TYR A 4 -39.76 -29.89 -26.13
N SER A 5 -39.35 -29.34 -27.27
CA SER A 5 -37.97 -29.41 -27.75
C SER A 5 -37.20 -28.16 -27.29
N ASN A 6 -36.23 -28.41 -26.41
CA ASN A 6 -35.22 -27.48 -25.88
C ASN A 6 -34.58 -26.60 -26.96
N ASN A 7 -34.59 -25.28 -26.74
CA ASN A 7 -33.76 -24.35 -27.49
C ASN A 7 -32.87 -23.58 -26.50
N ARG A 8 -31.76 -24.21 -26.06
CA ARG A 8 -30.65 -23.50 -25.40
C ARG A 8 -29.87 -22.76 -26.48
N LYS A 9 -30.19 -21.49 -26.70
CA LYS A 9 -29.30 -20.58 -27.44
C LYS A 9 -28.21 -20.10 -26.50
N SER A 10 -26.97 -20.46 -26.85
CA SER A 10 -25.72 -19.98 -26.28
C SER A 10 -25.67 -18.46 -26.19
N GLU A 11 -25.37 -17.92 -25.00
CA GLU A 11 -24.92 -16.55 -24.82
C GLU A 11 -23.61 -16.36 -25.62
N GLN A 12 -23.71 -15.67 -26.76
CA GLN A 12 -22.54 -15.17 -27.48
C GLN A 12 -22.01 -13.94 -26.74
N ASN A 13 -20.76 -14.03 -26.26
CA ASN A 13 -19.95 -12.90 -25.81
C ASN A 13 -20.07 -11.75 -26.83
N LYS A 14 -20.65 -10.63 -26.42
CA LYS A 14 -20.68 -9.40 -27.23
C LYS A 14 -19.29 -8.79 -27.23
N GLU A 15 -18.49 -9.11 -28.25
CA GLU A 15 -17.23 -8.40 -28.54
C GLU A 15 -17.50 -6.88 -28.62
N GLY A 16 -16.71 -6.11 -27.87
CA GLY A 16 -16.76 -4.66 -27.85
C GLY A 16 -16.38 -4.05 -29.20
N THR A 17 -16.86 -2.83 -29.46
CA THR A 17 -16.55 -2.06 -30.67
C THR A 17 -15.05 -1.87 -30.90
N TYR A 18 -14.25 -1.77 -29.82
CA TYR A 18 -12.79 -1.74 -29.86
C TYR A 18 -12.21 -3.02 -30.47
N GLU A 19 -12.60 -4.19 -29.97
CA GLU A 19 -12.12 -5.50 -30.42
C GLU A 19 -12.46 -5.78 -31.89
N ARG A 20 -13.63 -5.30 -32.33
CA ARG A 20 -14.07 -5.40 -33.73
C ARG A 20 -13.28 -4.47 -34.65
N SER A 21 -12.96 -3.25 -34.21
CA SER A 21 -12.15 -2.29 -34.99
C SER A 21 -10.72 -2.79 -35.24
N LEU A 22 -10.17 -3.56 -34.30
CA LEU A 22 -8.86 -4.19 -34.41
C LEU A 22 -8.80 -5.19 -35.58
N ARG A 23 -9.90 -5.77 -36.05
CA ARG A 23 -9.88 -6.71 -37.19
C ARG A 23 -9.88 -6.03 -38.57
N SER A 24 -9.95 -4.69 -38.66
CA SER A 24 -9.93 -3.98 -39.94
C SER A 24 -8.58 -4.15 -40.67
N PRO A 25 -8.55 -4.72 -41.89
CA PRO A 25 -7.32 -4.89 -42.67
C PRO A 25 -6.64 -3.57 -43.05
N GLU A 26 -7.42 -2.52 -43.27
CA GLU A 26 -6.93 -1.18 -43.64
C GLU A 26 -6.28 -0.46 -42.46
N LEU A 27 -6.93 -0.51 -41.29
CA LEU A 27 -6.33 -0.04 -40.04
C LEU A 27 -5.05 -0.83 -39.75
N MET A 28 -5.06 -2.15 -39.93
CA MET A 28 -3.87 -2.98 -39.75
C MET A 28 -2.71 -2.63 -40.68
N LYS A 29 -3.00 -2.30 -41.94
CA LYS A 29 -2.00 -1.86 -42.91
C LYS A 29 -1.44 -0.48 -42.57
N PHE A 30 -2.28 0.43 -42.09
CA PHE A 30 -1.88 1.75 -41.61
C PHE A 30 -0.98 1.67 -40.37
N LEU A 31 -1.41 0.92 -39.35
CA LEU A 31 -0.65 0.73 -38.10
C LEU A 31 0.71 0.06 -38.38
N LYS A 32 0.75 -1.02 -39.19
CA LYS A 32 2.02 -1.68 -39.58
C LYS A 32 2.96 -0.77 -40.37
N LYS A 33 2.43 0.19 -41.12
CA LYS A 33 3.26 1.17 -41.86
C LYS A 33 3.88 2.19 -40.90
N LYS A 34 3.12 2.61 -39.88
CA LYS A 34 3.56 3.59 -38.86
C LYS A 34 4.55 2.99 -37.85
N ASP A 35 4.38 1.72 -37.48
CA ASP A 35 5.31 0.98 -36.60
C ASP A 35 6.71 0.79 -37.23
N LYS A 36 6.84 0.92 -38.56
CA LYS A 36 8.11 0.80 -39.29
C LYS A 36 8.85 2.13 -39.51
N THR A 37 8.22 3.27 -39.23
CA THR A 37 8.75 4.59 -39.66
C THR A 37 9.38 5.42 -38.54
N ASP A 38 9.18 5.06 -37.27
CA ASP A 38 9.69 5.81 -36.11
C ASP A 38 10.76 5.01 -35.34
N ASP A 39 11.95 4.88 -35.93
CA ASP A 39 13.16 4.36 -35.25
C ASP A 39 13.95 5.49 -34.52
N LYS A 40 13.37 6.68 -34.34
CA LYS A 40 14.12 7.90 -33.97
C LYS A 40 14.42 8.12 -32.48
N GLU A 41 14.01 7.23 -31.56
CA GLU A 41 14.31 7.35 -30.12
C GLU A 41 15.21 6.20 -29.59
N GLN A 42 16.25 5.84 -30.35
CA GLN A 42 17.09 4.66 -30.06
C GLN A 42 18.15 4.88 -28.96
N ASP A 43 18.53 6.11 -28.61
CA ASP A 43 19.58 6.38 -27.63
C ASP A 43 19.03 6.72 -26.23
N ARG A 44 18.33 5.77 -25.60
CA ARG A 44 17.95 5.88 -24.19
C ARG A 44 18.97 5.14 -23.34
N PHE A 45 19.54 5.83 -22.35
CA PHE A 45 20.49 5.25 -21.40
C PHE A 45 19.79 5.06 -20.06
N ILE A 46 19.80 3.84 -19.54
CA ILE A 46 19.18 3.53 -18.25
C ILE A 46 20.28 3.39 -17.22
N LYS A 47 20.20 4.12 -16.12
CA LYS A 47 21.11 4.01 -14.99
C LYS A 47 20.37 3.48 -13.77
N VAL A 48 20.65 2.25 -13.38
CA VAL A 48 19.97 1.59 -12.25
C VAL A 48 20.80 1.70 -10.97
N LYS A 49 20.23 2.34 -9.96
CA LYS A 49 20.82 2.45 -8.61
C LYS A 49 20.71 1.15 -7.84
N TRP A 50 21.66 0.92 -6.92
CA TRP A 50 21.65 -0.24 -6.05
C TRP A 50 20.38 -0.33 -5.20
N LYS A 51 19.86 0.81 -4.74
CA LYS A 51 18.63 0.87 -3.95
C LYS A 51 17.42 0.29 -4.72
N ALA A 52 17.22 0.70 -5.96
CA ALA A 52 16.17 0.13 -6.82
C ALA A 52 16.38 -1.37 -7.02
N TYR A 53 17.60 -1.78 -7.40
CA TYR A 53 17.89 -3.17 -7.68
C TYR A 53 17.70 -4.08 -6.46
N ARG A 54 18.18 -3.68 -5.28
CA ARG A 54 18.04 -4.49 -4.06
C ARG A 54 16.57 -4.72 -3.69
N ARG A 55 15.69 -3.71 -3.89
CA ARG A 55 14.26 -3.81 -3.56
C ARG A 55 13.52 -4.74 -4.52
N ILE A 56 13.83 -4.62 -5.82
CA ILE A 56 13.31 -5.52 -6.86
C ILE A 56 13.63 -6.97 -6.49
N VAL A 57 14.92 -7.26 -6.28
CA VAL A 57 15.38 -8.64 -5.98
C VAL A 57 14.82 -9.15 -4.66
N GLY A 58 14.85 -8.31 -3.61
CA GLY A 58 14.39 -8.69 -2.28
C GLY A 58 12.90 -8.97 -2.23
N TYR A 59 12.06 -8.18 -2.91
CA TYR A 59 10.63 -8.46 -2.98
C TYR A 59 10.34 -9.68 -3.88
N ALA A 60 10.95 -9.75 -5.05
CA ALA A 60 10.74 -10.84 -6.01
C ALA A 60 10.99 -12.24 -5.41
N ILE A 61 12.07 -12.38 -4.61
CA ILE A 61 12.47 -13.68 -4.08
C ILE A 61 11.50 -14.24 -3.04
N ARG A 62 10.66 -13.39 -2.43
CA ARG A 62 9.61 -13.83 -1.49
C ARG A 62 8.56 -14.70 -2.20
N TYR A 63 8.38 -14.52 -3.50
CA TYR A 63 7.29 -15.13 -4.27
C TYR A 63 7.75 -16.09 -5.37
N ALA A 64 9.00 -15.99 -5.81
CA ALA A 64 9.57 -16.94 -6.75
C ALA A 64 11.06 -17.17 -6.48
N ASN A 65 11.41 -18.39 -6.10
CA ASN A 65 12.79 -18.80 -5.86
C ASN A 65 12.92 -20.34 -5.95
N LYS A 66 14.15 -20.85 -5.84
CA LYS A 66 14.46 -22.28 -6.02
C LYS A 66 13.87 -23.19 -4.93
N ASP A 67 13.59 -22.66 -3.75
CA ASP A 67 13.03 -23.40 -2.62
C ASP A 67 11.49 -23.48 -2.73
N ILE A 68 10.88 -22.62 -3.55
CA ILE A 68 9.47 -22.66 -3.90
C ILE A 68 9.30 -23.46 -5.19
N SER A 69 8.38 -24.43 -5.20
CA SER A 69 8.01 -25.13 -6.43
C SER A 69 7.66 -24.15 -7.53
N SER A 70 8.17 -24.36 -8.75
CA SER A 70 7.85 -23.50 -9.89
C SER A 70 6.35 -23.40 -10.13
N SER A 71 5.60 -24.46 -9.77
CA SER A 71 4.13 -24.54 -9.74
C SER A 71 3.44 -23.51 -8.81
N LYS A 72 4.20 -22.83 -7.95
CA LYS A 72 3.72 -21.84 -6.97
C LYS A 72 4.39 -20.47 -7.11
N TRP A 73 5.29 -20.31 -8.08
CA TRP A 73 5.86 -18.99 -8.37
C TRP A 73 4.75 -18.02 -8.76
N ARG A 74 4.84 -16.81 -8.22
CA ARG A 74 3.92 -15.70 -8.51
C ARG A 74 4.71 -14.52 -9.08
N GLU A 75 4.07 -13.81 -10.00
CA GLU A 75 4.59 -12.55 -10.51
C GLU A 75 4.32 -11.45 -9.49
N VAL A 76 5.24 -10.50 -9.39
CA VAL A 76 5.07 -9.33 -8.53
C VAL A 76 5.20 -8.08 -9.36
N TYR A 77 4.56 -7.00 -8.92
CA TYR A 77 4.53 -5.72 -9.59
C TYR A 77 4.93 -4.59 -8.64
N GLY A 78 5.55 -3.56 -9.20
CA GLY A 78 5.88 -2.34 -8.49
C GLY A 78 6.13 -1.16 -9.42
N ILE A 79 6.40 0.00 -8.82
CA ILE A 79 6.68 1.24 -9.56
C ILE A 79 8.15 1.62 -9.46
N LEU A 80 8.65 2.33 -10.47
CA LEU A 80 10.01 2.84 -10.53
C LEU A 80 10.02 4.35 -10.28
N VAL A 81 10.89 4.78 -9.37
CA VAL A 81 11.03 6.18 -8.98
C VAL A 81 12.42 6.67 -9.33
N GLY A 82 12.51 7.87 -9.89
CA GLY A 82 13.77 8.50 -10.21
C GLY A 82 13.61 9.74 -11.06
N SER A 83 14.60 10.03 -11.90
CA SER A 83 14.64 11.29 -12.65
C SER A 83 15.13 11.07 -14.08
N ILE A 84 14.93 12.09 -14.92
CA ILE A 84 15.42 12.09 -16.30
C ILE A 84 16.46 13.21 -16.44
N GLU A 85 17.69 12.83 -16.77
CA GLU A 85 18.83 13.74 -17.01
C GLU A 85 19.15 13.85 -18.50
N ASP A 86 19.67 15.01 -18.92
CA ASP A 86 20.19 15.28 -20.28
C ASP A 86 19.26 14.84 -21.42
N LYS A 87 17.95 14.86 -21.14
CA LYS A 87 16.85 14.37 -21.99
C LYS A 87 16.90 12.87 -22.34
N ASN A 88 18.02 12.16 -22.26
CA ASN A 88 18.09 10.76 -22.73
C ASN A 88 18.50 9.75 -21.65
N ILE A 89 18.86 10.21 -20.45
CA ILE A 89 19.29 9.35 -19.35
C ILE A 89 18.14 9.18 -18.36
N VAL A 90 17.62 7.95 -18.24
CA VAL A 90 16.61 7.59 -17.23
C VAL A 90 17.33 7.00 -16.02
N LEU A 91 17.28 7.70 -14.89
CA LEU A 91 17.89 7.27 -13.63
C LEU A 91 16.86 6.55 -12.78
N VAL A 92 17.01 5.24 -12.61
CA VAL A 92 16.19 4.43 -11.71
C VAL A 92 16.79 4.45 -10.31
N LYS A 93 16.23 5.29 -9.43
CA LYS A 93 16.78 5.53 -8.07
C LYS A 93 16.17 4.62 -7.02
N ASP A 94 14.88 4.35 -7.12
CA ASP A 94 14.14 3.49 -6.21
C ASP A 94 13.14 2.61 -6.96
N ALA A 95 12.71 1.52 -6.32
CA ALA A 95 11.71 0.61 -6.84
C ALA A 95 10.78 0.23 -5.69
N ILE A 96 9.53 0.66 -5.75
CA ILE A 96 8.55 0.47 -4.68
C ILE A 96 7.72 -0.78 -5.03
N PRO A 97 7.80 -1.85 -4.22
CA PRO A 97 6.91 -3.00 -4.35
C PRO A 97 5.45 -2.56 -4.17
N MET A 98 4.56 -3.01 -5.05
CA MET A 98 3.15 -2.64 -4.96
C MET A 98 2.29 -3.82 -4.54
N ILE A 99 2.34 -4.90 -5.32
CA ILE A 99 1.43 -6.02 -5.17
C ILE A 99 2.04 -7.31 -5.74
N VAL A 100 1.57 -8.43 -5.21
CA VAL A 100 1.77 -9.76 -5.80
C VAL A 100 0.56 -10.13 -6.65
N GLY A 101 0.80 -10.50 -7.91
CA GLY A 101 -0.23 -11.02 -8.80
C GLY A 101 -0.35 -12.54 -8.78
N ASP A 102 -1.23 -13.03 -9.64
CA ASP A 102 -1.30 -14.44 -10.01
C ASP A 102 -0.23 -14.79 -11.04
N ARG A 103 -0.19 -16.06 -11.44
CA ARG A 103 0.76 -16.59 -12.45
C ARG A 103 0.60 -16.06 -13.87
N ALA A 104 -0.48 -15.33 -14.15
CA ALA A 104 -0.88 -14.92 -15.50
C ALA A 104 -1.02 -13.39 -15.64
N GLY A 105 -0.24 -12.64 -14.85
CA GLY A 105 -0.24 -11.18 -14.84
C GLY A 105 -0.99 -10.57 -13.66
N VAL A 106 -0.72 -9.28 -13.45
CA VAL A 106 -1.39 -8.45 -12.45
C VAL A 106 -2.55 -7.72 -13.13
N LYS A 107 -3.79 -7.97 -12.70
CA LYS A 107 -4.94 -7.16 -13.12
C LYS A 107 -5.01 -5.91 -12.25
N TYR A 108 -5.13 -4.76 -12.90
CA TYR A 108 -5.35 -3.50 -12.21
C TYR A 108 -6.77 -3.40 -11.69
N GLU A 109 -6.92 -3.43 -10.37
CA GLU A 109 -8.18 -3.15 -9.68
C GLU A 109 -8.26 -1.67 -9.30
N ASN A 110 -9.47 -1.15 -9.03
CA ASN A 110 -9.69 0.27 -8.68
C ASN A 110 -8.82 0.75 -7.51
N LYS A 111 -8.60 -0.12 -6.51
CA LYS A 111 -7.74 0.14 -5.35
C LYS A 111 -6.30 0.50 -5.74
N GLN A 112 -5.79 -0.09 -6.82
CA GLN A 112 -4.40 0.11 -7.25
C GLN A 112 -4.18 1.48 -7.91
N TYR A 113 -5.22 2.08 -8.52
CA TYR A 113 -5.14 3.45 -9.04
C TYR A 113 -5.07 4.48 -7.89
N VAL A 114 -5.82 4.25 -6.82
CA VAL A 114 -5.78 5.10 -5.61
C VAL A 114 -4.40 5.01 -4.95
N ASP A 115 -3.88 3.80 -4.78
CA ASP A 115 -2.55 3.59 -4.21
C ASP A 115 -1.46 4.27 -5.05
N MET A 116 -1.55 4.17 -6.39
CA MET A 116 -0.61 4.85 -7.29
C MET A 116 -0.65 6.37 -7.12
N ALA A 117 -1.85 6.97 -7.04
CA ALA A 117 -2.01 8.41 -6.87
C ALA A 117 -1.46 8.89 -5.51
N GLN A 118 -1.72 8.15 -4.44
CA GLN A 118 -1.16 8.44 -3.11
C GLN A 118 0.37 8.39 -3.13
N ILE A 119 0.94 7.38 -3.80
CA ILE A 119 2.39 7.24 -3.89
C ILE A 119 2.99 8.37 -4.74
N ASP A 120 2.36 8.72 -5.87
CA ASP A 120 2.82 9.83 -6.72
C ASP A 120 2.82 11.16 -5.95
N ALA A 121 1.76 11.45 -5.19
CA ALA A 121 1.70 12.61 -4.29
C ALA A 121 2.83 12.59 -3.25
N SER A 122 3.05 11.46 -2.58
CA SER A 122 4.11 11.33 -1.56
C SER A 122 5.53 11.49 -2.15
N ILE A 123 5.74 11.02 -3.38
CA ILE A 123 7.02 11.18 -4.10
C ILE A 123 7.21 12.66 -4.44
N PHE A 124 6.17 13.32 -4.94
CA PHE A 124 6.21 14.74 -5.28
C PHE A 124 6.53 15.61 -4.06
N GLU A 125 5.86 15.36 -2.93
CA GLU A 125 6.13 16.07 -1.66
C GLU A 125 7.58 15.87 -1.19
N ARG A 126 8.06 14.62 -1.19
CA ARG A 126 9.46 14.32 -0.81
C ARG A 126 10.45 14.98 -1.76
N SER A 127 10.15 15.01 -3.06
CA SER A 127 10.98 15.66 -4.07
C SER A 127 11.12 17.16 -3.81
N ILE A 128 10.03 17.85 -3.48
CA ILE A 128 10.06 19.26 -3.08
C ILE A 128 10.91 19.44 -1.83
N HIS A 129 10.67 18.64 -0.79
CA HIS A 129 11.38 18.75 0.49
C HIS A 129 12.89 18.52 0.34
N ASP A 130 13.28 17.49 -0.42
CA ASP A 130 14.68 17.12 -0.63
C ASP A 130 15.38 17.95 -1.72
N ASN A 131 14.67 18.89 -2.35
CA ASN A 131 15.13 19.62 -3.54
C ASN A 131 15.64 18.69 -4.65
N LYS A 132 14.89 17.61 -4.90
CA LYS A 132 15.12 16.61 -5.94
C LYS A 132 14.01 16.67 -6.98
N ASN A 133 14.31 16.24 -8.19
CA ASN A 133 13.34 16.09 -9.27
C ASN A 133 12.96 14.61 -9.46
N ASP A 134 12.60 13.92 -8.37
CA ASP A 134 12.20 12.52 -8.44
C ASP A 134 10.69 12.40 -8.72
N PHE A 135 10.32 11.52 -9.63
CA PHE A 135 8.94 11.21 -10.01
C PHE A 135 8.83 9.76 -10.49
N ILE A 136 7.62 9.31 -10.81
CA ILE A 136 7.40 7.97 -11.37
C ILE A 136 7.93 7.92 -12.81
N ILE A 137 8.99 7.15 -13.02
CA ILE A 137 9.67 7.01 -14.32
C ILE A 137 9.30 5.72 -15.06
N GLY A 138 8.36 4.95 -14.50
CA GLY A 138 7.90 3.69 -15.08
C GLY A 138 7.50 2.69 -14.02
N TRP A 139 7.56 1.42 -14.41
CA TRP A 139 7.09 0.30 -13.59
C TRP A 139 8.01 -0.89 -13.73
N TRP A 140 7.86 -1.85 -12.82
CA TRP A 140 8.59 -3.09 -12.89
C TRP A 140 7.72 -4.27 -12.48
N HIS A 141 8.03 -5.44 -13.03
CA HIS A 141 7.44 -6.68 -12.60
C HIS A 141 8.41 -7.85 -12.75
N THR A 142 7.96 -9.04 -12.38
CA THR A 142 8.78 -10.26 -12.51
C THR A 142 8.21 -11.23 -13.52
N HIS A 143 9.11 -11.92 -14.21
CA HIS A 143 8.82 -13.02 -15.11
C HIS A 143 9.60 -14.26 -14.66
N PRO A 144 9.15 -15.01 -13.63
CA PRO A 144 9.92 -16.12 -13.08
C PRO A 144 10.08 -17.29 -14.08
N GLY A 145 11.18 -17.31 -14.85
CA GLY A 145 11.47 -18.35 -15.84
C GLY A 145 10.96 -18.09 -17.26
N PHE A 146 10.33 -16.95 -17.53
CA PHE A 146 9.78 -16.64 -18.86
C PHE A 146 10.74 -15.82 -19.74
N GLY A 147 11.74 -15.15 -19.15
CA GLY A 147 12.59 -14.19 -19.86
C GLY A 147 11.91 -12.82 -20.06
N PHE A 148 12.45 -12.03 -20.99
CA PHE A 148 12.12 -10.60 -21.11
C PHE A 148 11.27 -10.31 -22.34
N PHE A 149 9.96 -10.13 -22.14
CA PHE A 149 9.00 -9.71 -23.17
C PHE A 149 7.83 -8.99 -22.52
N LEU A 150 7.04 -8.23 -23.28
CA LEU A 150 5.77 -7.68 -22.81
C LEU A 150 4.62 -8.57 -23.28
N SER A 151 3.83 -9.08 -22.34
CA SER A 151 2.53 -9.71 -22.63
C SER A 151 1.51 -8.65 -23.11
N PRO A 152 0.34 -9.04 -23.64
CA PRO A 152 -0.70 -8.06 -23.99
C PRO A 152 -1.15 -7.17 -22.83
N ILE A 153 -1.15 -7.70 -21.59
CA ILE A 153 -1.46 -6.93 -20.38
C ILE A 153 -0.31 -5.96 -20.07
N ASP A 154 0.93 -6.41 -20.20
CA ASP A 154 2.10 -5.54 -19.97
C ASP A 154 2.18 -4.41 -20.99
N CYS A 155 1.78 -4.65 -22.25
CA CYS A 155 1.67 -3.61 -23.25
C CYS A 155 0.62 -2.55 -22.87
N LEU A 156 -0.51 -2.94 -22.29
CA LEU A 156 -1.52 -1.99 -21.80
C LEU A 156 -0.98 -1.16 -20.62
N THR A 157 -0.32 -1.81 -19.66
CA THR A 157 0.32 -1.13 -18.53
C THR A 157 1.38 -0.15 -19.03
N GLN A 158 2.30 -0.61 -19.89
CA GLN A 158 3.33 0.24 -20.48
C GLN A 158 2.75 1.41 -21.26
N LEU A 159 1.63 1.22 -21.98
CA LEU A 159 0.92 2.30 -22.65
C LEU A 159 0.44 3.36 -21.65
N GLY A 160 -0.15 2.94 -20.53
CA GLY A 160 -0.61 3.83 -19.46
C GLY A 160 0.49 4.72 -18.90
N TYR A 161 1.72 4.21 -18.78
CA TYR A 161 2.88 5.00 -18.37
C TYR A 161 3.51 5.80 -19.51
N GLN A 162 3.58 5.24 -20.72
CA GLN A 162 4.35 5.82 -21.82
C GLN A 162 3.59 6.94 -22.57
N ILE A 163 2.25 6.96 -22.51
CA ILE A 163 1.45 8.09 -23.04
C ILE A 163 1.75 9.39 -22.29
N PRO A 164 1.61 9.48 -20.95
CA PRO A 164 1.88 10.71 -20.21
C PRO A 164 3.39 11.00 -20.12
N ASN A 165 4.23 9.98 -20.12
CA ASN A 165 5.68 10.12 -20.10
C ASN A 165 6.30 9.24 -21.22
N PRO A 166 6.63 9.80 -22.39
CA PRO A 166 7.22 9.04 -23.51
C PRO A 166 8.48 8.23 -23.16
N LYS A 167 9.17 8.61 -22.08
CA LYS A 167 10.39 7.97 -21.58
C LYS A 167 10.16 6.95 -20.47
N ALA A 168 8.90 6.69 -20.11
CA ALA A 168 8.59 5.68 -19.12
C ALA A 168 9.07 4.30 -19.57
N ILE A 169 9.60 3.53 -18.63
CA ILE A 169 10.17 2.20 -18.90
C ILE A 169 9.39 1.09 -18.19
N GLY A 170 9.33 -0.09 -18.82
CA GLY A 170 8.93 -1.33 -18.19
C GLY A 170 10.16 -2.17 -17.88
N LEU A 171 10.46 -2.38 -16.60
CA LEU A 171 11.60 -3.20 -16.15
C LEU A 171 11.11 -4.59 -15.74
N ILE A 172 11.66 -5.62 -16.35
CA ILE A 172 11.32 -7.01 -16.05
C ILE A 172 12.50 -7.66 -15.33
N PHE A 173 12.23 -8.24 -14.17
CA PHE A 173 13.21 -9.04 -13.44
C PHE A 173 12.89 -10.54 -13.53
N ASP A 174 13.88 -11.35 -13.94
CA ASP A 174 13.80 -12.81 -13.94
C ASP A 174 14.99 -13.39 -13.18
N HIS A 175 14.70 -13.91 -11.98
CA HIS A 175 15.70 -14.51 -11.10
C HIS A 175 16.40 -15.72 -11.73
N THR A 176 15.79 -16.39 -12.72
CA THR A 176 16.40 -17.52 -13.44
C THR A 176 17.44 -17.10 -14.46
N LYS A 177 17.42 -15.82 -14.88
CA LYS A 177 18.38 -15.21 -15.80
C LYS A 177 19.54 -14.49 -15.09
N MET A 178 19.58 -14.58 -13.76
CA MET A 178 20.72 -14.09 -12.97
C MET A 178 21.88 -15.10 -13.00
N ASP A 179 23.08 -14.62 -13.29
CA ASP A 179 24.31 -15.41 -13.17
C ASP A 179 25.43 -14.58 -12.51
N SER A 180 26.71 -14.83 -12.81
CA SER A 180 27.83 -14.05 -12.26
C SER A 180 28.05 -12.70 -12.96
N LYS A 181 27.47 -12.52 -14.14
CA LYS A 181 27.61 -11.36 -15.02
C LYS A 181 26.26 -10.71 -15.33
N SER A 182 25.17 -11.48 -15.35
CA SER A 182 23.81 -10.98 -15.57
C SER A 182 23.11 -10.69 -14.25
N LEU A 183 22.47 -9.51 -14.18
CA LEU A 183 21.60 -9.10 -13.08
C LEU A 183 20.15 -9.56 -13.25
N GLY A 184 19.83 -10.27 -14.33
CA GLY A 184 18.49 -10.80 -14.60
C GLY A 184 17.45 -9.72 -14.89
N ILE A 185 17.88 -8.57 -15.45
CA ILE A 185 17.02 -7.44 -15.79
C ILE A 185 16.94 -7.28 -17.31
N GLY A 186 15.72 -7.10 -17.81
CA GLY A 186 15.44 -6.53 -19.14
C GLY A 186 14.63 -5.25 -19.00
N VAL A 187 14.93 -4.23 -19.80
CA VAL A 187 14.15 -2.98 -19.84
C VAL A 187 13.52 -2.84 -21.22
N LEU A 188 12.21 -2.63 -21.27
CA LEU A 188 11.43 -2.61 -22.50
C LEU A 188 10.57 -1.35 -22.59
N THR A 189 10.36 -0.88 -23.81
CA THR A 189 9.47 0.24 -24.15
C THR A 189 8.69 -0.05 -25.42
N LEU A 190 7.48 0.48 -25.55
CA LEU A 190 6.72 0.38 -26.81
C LEU A 190 7.37 1.29 -27.85
N LYS A 191 7.53 0.81 -29.08
CA LYS A 191 8.07 1.61 -30.19
C LYS A 191 7.11 2.70 -30.62
N ASN A 192 5.82 2.38 -30.68
CA ASN A 192 4.78 3.30 -31.11
C ASN A 192 3.55 3.21 -30.20
N PRO A 193 3.56 3.91 -29.05
CA PRO A 193 2.45 3.93 -28.11
C PRO A 193 1.11 4.30 -28.76
N GLU A 194 1.10 5.13 -29.81
CA GLU A 194 -0.13 5.58 -30.47
C GLU A 194 -0.91 4.45 -31.17
N ILE A 195 -0.25 3.31 -31.42
CA ILE A 195 -0.85 2.10 -32.02
C ILE A 195 -1.46 1.17 -30.94
N GLY A 196 -1.28 1.52 -29.66
CA GLY A 196 -1.78 0.78 -28.51
C GLY A 196 -1.09 -0.57 -28.34
N VAL A 197 -1.85 -1.58 -27.88
CA VAL A 197 -1.37 -2.94 -27.53
C VAL A 197 -0.65 -3.66 -28.67
N ARG A 198 -0.84 -3.22 -29.90
CA ARG A 198 -0.23 -3.78 -31.11
C ARG A 198 1.14 -3.23 -31.43
N SER A 199 1.56 -2.19 -30.73
CA SER A 199 2.91 -1.67 -30.86
C SER A 199 3.91 -2.79 -30.63
N SER A 200 4.89 -2.90 -31.51
CA SER A 200 6.09 -3.66 -31.18
C SER A 200 6.81 -3.00 -29.99
N TYR A 201 7.65 -3.75 -29.30
CA TYR A 201 8.49 -3.23 -28.22
C TYR A 201 9.97 -3.32 -28.59
N HIS A 202 10.74 -2.47 -27.94
CA HIS A 202 12.19 -2.43 -28.03
C HIS A 202 12.78 -2.82 -26.67
N ILE A 203 13.79 -3.69 -26.68
CA ILE A 203 14.59 -3.99 -25.49
C ILE A 203 15.75 -3.01 -25.47
N ILE A 204 15.88 -2.23 -24.40
CA ILE A 204 16.96 -1.27 -24.24
C ILE A 204 18.24 -2.00 -23.82
N GLU A 205 19.27 -1.93 -24.65
CA GLU A 205 20.57 -2.58 -24.38
C GLU A 205 21.50 -1.73 -23.52
N ASN A 206 21.36 -0.40 -23.58
CA ASN A 206 22.22 0.57 -22.89
C ASN A 206 21.82 0.73 -21.41
N ILE A 207 22.07 -0.31 -20.61
CA ILE A 207 21.81 -0.31 -19.16
C ILE A 207 23.13 -0.25 -18.39
N GLU A 208 23.32 0.83 -17.66
CA GLU A 208 24.39 1.03 -16.69
C GLU A 208 23.90 0.80 -15.26
N TYR A 209 24.78 0.32 -14.41
CA TYR A 209 24.50 0.05 -13.00
C TYR A 209 25.43 0.88 -12.12
N GLU A 210 24.92 1.32 -10.96
CA GLU A 210 25.69 2.12 -10.01
C GLU A 210 27.00 1.45 -9.56
N LEU A 211 27.00 0.12 -9.45
CA LEU A 211 28.19 -0.67 -9.12
C LEU A 211 28.43 -1.69 -10.23
N GLU A 212 29.66 -2.18 -10.29
CA GLU A 212 30.03 -3.31 -11.15
C GLU A 212 29.08 -4.51 -10.94
N GLN A 213 28.63 -5.12 -12.05
CA GLN A 213 27.63 -6.19 -12.04
C GLN A 213 28.00 -7.35 -11.13
N SER A 214 29.27 -7.76 -11.10
CA SER A 214 29.77 -8.84 -10.23
C SER A 214 29.55 -8.53 -8.73
N LYS A 215 29.76 -7.27 -8.32
CA LYS A 215 29.55 -6.78 -6.95
C LYS A 215 28.07 -6.69 -6.62
N MET A 216 27.26 -6.22 -7.57
CA MET A 216 25.80 -6.16 -7.46
C MET A 216 25.23 -7.56 -7.23
N VAL A 217 25.59 -8.55 -8.06
CA VAL A 217 25.18 -9.96 -7.91
C VAL A 217 25.57 -10.50 -6.54
N LYS A 218 26.81 -10.30 -6.10
CA LYS A 218 27.29 -10.80 -4.80
C LYS A 218 26.48 -10.22 -3.63
N LYS A 219 26.19 -8.91 -3.66
CA LYS A 219 25.35 -8.27 -2.64
C LYS A 219 23.91 -8.76 -2.73
N ALA A 220 23.36 -8.90 -3.93
CA ALA A 220 21.99 -9.34 -4.15
C ALA A 220 21.76 -10.76 -3.64
N ARG A 221 22.67 -11.70 -3.90
CA ARG A 221 22.58 -13.08 -3.36
C ARG A 221 22.49 -13.11 -1.83
N LYS A 222 23.28 -12.29 -1.13
CA LYS A 222 23.19 -12.17 0.34
C LYS A 222 21.81 -11.71 0.80
N ILE A 223 21.22 -10.72 0.10
CA ILE A 223 19.87 -10.24 0.39
C ILE A 223 18.85 -11.34 0.11
N MET A 224 18.96 -12.00 -1.04
CA MET A 224 18.06 -13.09 -1.43
C MET A 224 18.06 -14.19 -0.38
N ASP A 225 19.23 -14.63 0.09
CA ASP A 225 19.34 -15.68 1.10
C ASP A 225 18.79 -15.23 2.45
N ARG A 226 19.03 -13.97 2.85
CA ARG A 226 18.46 -13.38 4.06
C ARG A 226 16.93 -13.33 3.99
N VAL A 227 16.36 -12.81 2.90
CA VAL A 227 14.91 -12.69 2.73
C VAL A 227 14.25 -14.07 2.67
N LYS A 228 14.81 -15.00 1.88
CA LYS A 228 14.30 -16.38 1.80
C LYS A 228 14.23 -17.03 3.17
N LYS A 229 15.30 -16.92 3.97
CA LYS A 229 15.37 -17.53 5.31
C LYS A 229 14.31 -16.98 6.27
N ASN A 230 13.95 -15.71 6.17
CA ASN A 230 13.03 -15.05 7.11
C ASN A 230 11.63 -14.83 6.50
N ASN A 231 11.33 -15.37 5.31
CA ASN A 231 10.08 -15.04 4.63
C ASN A 231 8.84 -15.54 5.38
N GLU A 232 8.94 -16.74 5.98
CA GLU A 232 7.87 -17.29 6.83
C GLU A 232 7.66 -16.41 8.06
N ASP A 233 8.75 -16.04 8.76
CA ASP A 233 8.69 -15.14 9.92
C ASP A 233 8.05 -13.78 9.56
N ILE A 234 8.42 -13.19 8.41
CA ILE A 234 7.83 -11.92 7.96
C ILE A 234 6.31 -12.05 7.80
N ILE A 235 5.86 -13.10 7.10
CA ILE A 235 4.43 -13.35 6.86
C ILE A 235 3.69 -13.60 8.18
N GLU A 236 4.26 -14.39 9.08
CA GLU A 236 3.66 -14.68 10.38
C GLU A 236 3.51 -13.43 11.25
N ASN A 237 4.52 -12.56 11.30
CA ASN A 237 4.44 -11.33 12.10
C ASN A 237 3.42 -10.33 11.52
N ILE A 238 3.34 -10.18 10.19
CA ILE A 238 2.34 -9.31 9.54
C ILE A 238 0.93 -9.87 9.78
N ASN A 239 0.73 -11.17 9.60
CA ASN A 239 -0.55 -11.82 9.88
C ASN A 239 -0.93 -11.71 11.36
N TYR A 240 0.03 -11.77 12.27
CA TYR A 240 -0.22 -11.55 13.69
C TYR A 240 -0.71 -10.12 13.97
N ILE A 241 -0.07 -9.12 13.35
CA ILE A 241 -0.52 -7.72 13.45
C ILE A 241 -1.97 -7.61 12.96
N GLN A 242 -2.27 -8.13 11.77
CA GLN A 242 -3.62 -8.06 11.21
C GLN A 242 -4.65 -8.83 12.05
N GLU A 243 -4.43 -10.13 12.26
CA GLU A 243 -5.46 -11.03 12.81
C GLU A 243 -5.55 -11.00 14.34
N THR A 244 -4.44 -10.72 15.02
CA THR A 244 -4.39 -10.76 16.48
C THR A 244 -4.42 -9.37 17.07
N LEU A 245 -3.58 -8.45 16.60
CA LEU A 245 -3.53 -7.11 17.19
C LEU A 245 -4.69 -6.22 16.70
N ILE A 246 -4.93 -6.14 15.40
CA ILE A 246 -6.02 -5.34 14.85
C ILE A 246 -7.36 -6.05 15.10
N ASN A 247 -7.60 -7.19 14.43
CA ASN A 247 -8.92 -7.84 14.36
C ASN A 247 -9.46 -8.33 15.71
N LYS A 248 -8.59 -8.61 16.69
CA LYS A 248 -9.00 -9.09 18.01
C LYS A 248 -8.65 -8.11 19.12
N GLY A 249 -7.37 -7.74 19.23
CA GLY A 249 -6.85 -6.95 20.33
C GLY A 249 -7.43 -5.54 20.40
N TYR A 250 -7.37 -4.82 19.28
CA TYR A 250 -7.84 -3.43 19.18
C TYR A 250 -9.36 -3.34 19.13
N TYR A 251 -10.04 -4.18 18.34
CA TYR A 251 -11.50 -4.18 18.33
C TYR A 251 -12.08 -4.47 19.71
N LYS A 252 -11.49 -5.41 20.47
CA LYS A 252 -11.94 -5.67 21.84
C LYS A 252 -11.64 -4.52 22.80
N LEU A 253 -10.48 -3.85 22.67
CA LEU A 253 -10.19 -2.63 23.42
C LEU A 253 -11.25 -1.56 23.16
N GLN A 254 -11.64 -1.42 21.90
CA GLN A 254 -12.60 -0.42 21.46
C GLN A 254 -14.05 -0.78 21.83
N GLU A 255 -14.41 -2.07 21.84
CA GLU A 255 -15.72 -2.55 22.30
C GLU A 255 -15.90 -2.35 23.81
N GLU A 256 -14.92 -2.75 24.62
CA GLU A 256 -15.01 -2.69 26.08
C GLU A 256 -14.66 -1.29 26.64
N PHE A 257 -13.68 -0.62 26.04
CA PHE A 257 -13.10 0.64 26.52
C PHE A 257 -12.92 1.65 25.38
N GLY A 258 -13.89 1.74 24.48
CA GLY A 258 -13.83 2.64 23.32
C GLY A 258 -13.68 4.09 23.71
N LEU A 259 -12.68 4.74 23.10
CA LEU A 259 -12.42 6.17 23.23
C LEU A 259 -12.59 6.91 21.90
N ILE A 260 -12.41 6.22 20.79
CA ILE A 260 -12.49 6.84 19.47
C ILE A 260 -13.94 6.78 18.97
N PRO A 261 -14.52 7.88 18.45
CA PRO A 261 -15.83 7.83 17.82
C PRO A 261 -15.85 6.88 16.63
N GLU A 262 -16.90 6.07 16.51
CA GLU A 262 -17.10 5.18 15.37
C GLU A 262 -18.19 5.72 14.46
N ARG A 263 -17.98 5.58 13.15
CA ARG A 263 -19.01 5.96 12.19
C ARG A 263 -20.20 5.01 12.34
N ASN A 264 -21.41 5.55 12.47
CA ASN A 264 -22.63 4.75 12.49
C ASN A 264 -22.79 4.03 11.17
N GLN A 265 -22.56 2.73 11.20
CA GLN A 265 -22.93 1.85 10.11
C GLN A 265 -24.44 1.63 10.19
N ASN A 266 -25.22 2.53 9.59
CA ASN A 266 -26.62 2.21 9.29
C ASN A 266 -26.62 0.89 8.51
N GLU A 267 -27.33 -0.12 9.05
CA GLU A 267 -27.38 -1.53 8.65
C GLU A 267 -26.91 -1.84 7.21
N VAL A 268 -25.60 -1.97 7.03
CA VAL A 268 -25.05 -2.60 5.83
C VAL A 268 -24.98 -4.11 6.11
N PRO A 269 -25.54 -4.97 5.25
CA PRO A 269 -25.55 -6.42 5.46
C PRO A 269 -24.14 -6.97 5.75
N ILE A 270 -24.06 -7.98 6.62
CA ILE A 270 -22.80 -8.59 7.10
C ILE A 270 -21.83 -8.97 5.97
N ASP A 271 -22.36 -9.35 4.80
CA ASP A 271 -21.57 -9.70 3.62
C ASP A 271 -20.84 -8.49 3.00
N GLU A 272 -21.41 -7.28 3.11
CA GLU A 272 -20.78 -6.02 2.69
C GLU A 272 -19.86 -5.44 3.79
N GLN A 273 -20.08 -5.76 5.08
CA GLN A 273 -19.16 -5.34 6.15
C GLN A 273 -17.78 -6.02 6.01
N ILE A 274 -17.75 -7.30 5.62
CA ILE A 274 -16.50 -8.04 5.37
C ILE A 274 -15.78 -7.53 4.10
N GLN A 275 -16.53 -7.08 3.09
CA GLN A 275 -15.94 -6.40 1.93
C GLN A 275 -15.38 -5.03 2.30
N ARG A 276 -16.09 -4.24 3.13
CA ARG A 276 -15.70 -2.86 3.45
C ARG A 276 -14.55 -2.74 4.46
N ILE A 277 -14.35 -3.73 5.34
CA ILE A 277 -13.12 -3.82 6.17
C ILE A 277 -11.86 -3.91 5.29
N ASN A 278 -11.97 -4.45 4.07
CA ASN A 278 -10.88 -4.47 3.08
C ASN A 278 -10.77 -3.17 2.24
N GLU A 279 -11.81 -2.31 2.30
CA GLU A 279 -11.99 -1.07 1.53
C GLU A 279 -11.80 0.21 2.35
N GLU A 280 -11.42 0.17 3.63
CA GLU A 280 -10.96 1.36 4.41
C GLU A 280 -9.74 2.09 3.78
N ASN A 281 -9.29 1.65 2.59
CA ASN A 281 -8.27 2.27 1.75
C ASN A 281 -8.82 2.97 0.48
N VAL A 282 -10.14 3.16 0.35
CA VAL A 282 -10.72 3.90 -0.76
C VAL A 282 -11.57 5.04 -0.21
N GLU A 283 -10.98 6.25 -0.19
CA GLU A 283 -11.79 7.45 -0.10
C GLU A 283 -11.37 8.40 -1.22
N PHE A 284 -12.28 8.58 -2.18
CA PHE A 284 -12.75 9.85 -2.73
C PHE A 284 -13.90 9.54 -3.69
N ILE A 285 -15.05 9.12 -3.15
CA ILE A 285 -16.33 9.39 -3.81
C ILE A 285 -16.71 10.77 -3.31
N TRP A 286 -16.72 11.78 -4.19
CA TRP A 286 -17.31 13.08 -3.88
C TRP A 286 -18.83 12.92 -3.83
N ASP A 287 -19.34 12.29 -2.78
CA ASP A 287 -20.75 12.37 -2.46
C ASP A 287 -20.95 13.63 -1.60
N MET A 288 -21.64 14.62 -2.14
CA MET A 288 -22.00 15.84 -1.40
C MET A 288 -22.98 15.55 -0.24
N THR A 289 -23.31 14.28 0.03
CA THR A 289 -24.11 13.83 1.18
C THR A 289 -23.28 13.27 2.35
N ASP A 290 -21.95 13.10 2.23
CA ASP A 290 -21.07 12.67 3.34
C ASP A 290 -20.91 13.73 4.45
N SER A 291 -21.57 14.88 4.33
CA SER A 291 -21.58 15.93 5.36
C SER A 291 -22.32 15.56 6.64
N GLU A 292 -22.92 14.36 6.72
CA GLU A 292 -23.70 13.88 7.87
C GLU A 292 -23.38 12.41 8.20
N ALA A 293 -22.11 12.00 8.17
CA ALA A 293 -21.75 10.74 8.81
C ALA A 293 -21.98 10.87 10.33
N ASP A 294 -23.09 10.32 10.84
CA ASP A 294 -23.33 10.27 12.27
C ASP A 294 -22.25 9.42 12.94
N TYR A 295 -21.42 10.01 13.80
CA TYR A 295 -20.47 9.27 14.62
C TYR A 295 -21.10 8.97 15.98
N THR A 296 -20.99 7.73 16.46
CA THR A 296 -21.28 7.39 17.84
C THR A 296 -20.03 7.43 18.68
N ILE A 297 -20.07 8.25 19.72
CA ILE A 297 -19.09 8.17 20.80
C ILE A 297 -19.35 6.86 21.55
N PRO A 298 -18.35 5.99 21.78
CA PRO A 298 -18.56 4.75 22.50
C PRO A 298 -19.10 5.00 23.91
N LYS A 299 -19.96 4.09 24.39
CA LYS A 299 -20.65 4.24 25.69
C LYS A 299 -19.66 4.47 26.85
N PHE A 300 -18.55 3.75 26.86
CA PHE A 300 -17.51 3.91 27.87
C PHE A 300 -16.98 5.35 27.94
N ARG A 301 -16.72 5.98 26.79
CA ARG A 301 -16.29 7.38 26.72
C ARG A 301 -17.42 8.35 27.12
N GLN A 302 -18.66 8.10 26.69
CA GLN A 302 -19.80 8.93 27.11
C GLN A 302 -19.95 8.97 28.63
N ASP A 303 -19.93 7.80 29.27
CA ASP A 303 -20.03 7.67 30.73
C ASP A 303 -18.87 8.40 31.45
N LEU A 304 -17.66 8.35 30.89
CA LEU A 304 -16.50 9.07 31.43
C LEU A 304 -16.63 10.59 31.30
N GLU A 305 -17.04 11.08 30.14
CA GLU A 305 -17.22 12.51 29.90
C GLU A 305 -18.36 13.11 30.73
N GLU A 306 -19.45 12.37 30.94
CA GLU A 306 -20.54 12.77 31.82
C GLU A 306 -20.06 12.90 33.28
N GLU A 307 -19.36 11.89 33.80
CA GLU A 307 -18.79 11.96 35.15
C GLU A 307 -17.77 13.10 35.31
N LEU A 308 -16.93 13.34 34.31
CA LEU A 308 -15.98 14.46 34.33
C LEU A 308 -16.69 15.80 34.38
N LYS A 309 -17.80 15.97 33.65
CA LYS A 309 -18.63 17.19 33.69
C LYS A 309 -19.23 17.39 35.07
N ASP A 310 -19.83 16.34 35.64
CA ASP A 310 -20.40 16.39 37.01
C ASP A 310 -19.34 16.80 38.05
N TYR A 311 -18.15 16.21 37.97
CA TYR A 311 -17.04 16.57 38.87
C TYR A 311 -16.56 18.01 38.66
N HIS A 312 -16.51 18.51 37.41
CA HIS A 312 -16.18 19.91 37.13
C HIS A 312 -17.21 20.87 37.72
N GLU A 313 -18.51 20.59 37.57
CA GLU A 313 -19.56 21.44 38.14
C GLU A 313 -19.53 21.49 39.66
N GLU A 314 -19.28 20.35 40.32
CA GLU A 314 -19.19 20.29 41.77
C GLU A 314 -17.95 21.01 42.31
N LEU A 315 -16.81 20.87 41.63
CA LEU A 315 -15.59 21.60 41.99
C LEU A 315 -15.74 23.10 41.78
N LYS A 316 -16.46 23.53 40.74
CA LYS A 316 -16.76 24.94 40.48
C LYS A 316 -17.60 25.56 41.60
N LYS A 317 -18.66 24.88 42.05
CA LYS A 317 -19.48 25.33 43.20
C LYS A 317 -18.63 25.50 44.47
N LEU A 318 -17.74 24.54 44.75
CA LEU A 318 -16.86 24.60 45.92
C LEU A 318 -15.78 25.70 45.84
N GLN A 319 -15.39 26.09 44.63
CA GLN A 319 -14.49 27.23 44.42
C GLN A 319 -15.22 28.56 44.67
N GLU A 320 -16.47 28.68 44.21
CA GLU A 320 -17.35 29.83 44.47
C GLU A 320 -17.67 30.00 45.97
N ASP A 321 -17.80 28.88 46.70
CA ASP A 321 -18.04 28.86 48.15
C ASP A 321 -16.77 29.09 49.03
N GLU A 322 -15.61 29.37 48.41
CA GLU A 322 -14.30 29.56 49.06
C GLU A 322 -13.82 28.40 49.98
N GLU A 323 -14.35 27.18 49.83
CA GLU A 323 -14.02 26.01 50.66
C GLU A 323 -12.70 25.31 50.25
N LYS A 324 -11.58 26.04 50.26
CA LYS A 324 -10.27 25.58 49.72
C LYS A 324 -9.79 24.22 50.23
N GLY A 325 -10.06 23.89 51.50
CA GLY A 325 -9.67 22.60 52.11
C GLY A 325 -10.42 21.39 51.54
N LYS A 326 -11.74 21.55 51.32
CA LYS A 326 -12.60 20.49 50.75
C LYS A 326 -12.37 20.35 49.24
N LEU A 327 -12.13 21.47 48.55
CA LEU A 327 -11.81 21.49 47.12
C LEU A 327 -10.59 20.59 46.80
N LYS A 328 -9.48 20.76 47.55
CA LYS A 328 -8.26 19.96 47.35
C LYS A 328 -8.47 18.47 47.62
N GLN A 329 -9.29 18.12 48.62
CA GLN A 329 -9.59 16.73 48.95
C GLN A 329 -10.47 16.07 47.88
N LYS A 330 -11.53 16.76 47.42
CA LYS A 330 -12.42 16.23 46.37
C LYS A 330 -11.72 16.13 45.02
N LYS A 331 -10.91 17.11 44.63
CA LYS A 331 -10.07 17.06 43.42
C LYS A 331 -9.20 15.80 43.38
N LYS A 332 -8.47 15.51 44.46
CA LYS A 332 -7.67 14.27 44.58
C LYS A 332 -8.53 13.00 44.50
N LYS A 333 -9.71 13.01 45.12
CA LYS A 333 -10.64 11.88 45.10
C LYS A 333 -11.17 11.61 43.69
N TYR A 334 -11.57 12.64 42.95
CA TYR A 334 -12.13 12.53 41.60
C TYR A 334 -11.07 12.13 40.59
N ASN A 335 -9.88 12.74 40.65
CA ASN A 335 -8.74 12.34 39.86
C ASN A 335 -8.41 10.85 40.05
N LYS A 336 -8.33 10.37 41.31
CA LYS A 336 -8.08 8.95 41.60
C LYS A 336 -9.17 8.02 41.05
N LYS A 337 -10.44 8.44 41.07
CA LYS A 337 -11.54 7.64 40.50
C LYS A 337 -11.40 7.48 38.99
N ILE A 338 -11.16 8.57 38.27
CA ILE A 338 -11.02 8.51 36.81
C ILE A 338 -9.79 7.70 36.42
N ILE A 339 -8.65 7.94 37.07
CA ILE A 339 -7.43 7.14 36.85
C ILE A 339 -7.72 5.64 37.08
N SER A 340 -8.42 5.28 38.16
CA SER A 340 -8.75 3.87 38.42
C SER A 340 -9.63 3.22 37.35
N LYS A 341 -10.47 3.99 36.65
CA LYS A 341 -11.26 3.51 35.51
C LYS A 341 -10.40 3.36 34.25
N LEU A 342 -9.42 4.25 34.08
CA LEU A 342 -8.50 4.25 32.94
C LEU A 342 -7.31 3.30 33.11
N GLU A 343 -7.07 2.75 34.31
CA GLU A 343 -5.99 1.78 34.57
C GLU A 343 -6.06 0.56 33.62
N LYS A 344 -7.25 -0.04 33.46
CA LYS A 344 -7.44 -1.20 32.59
C LYS A 344 -7.22 -0.89 31.10
N PRO A 345 -7.86 0.14 30.50
CA PRO A 345 -7.59 0.47 29.10
C PRO A 345 -6.14 0.88 28.87
N THR A 346 -5.51 1.58 29.82
CA THR A 346 -4.08 1.93 29.72
C THR A 346 -3.21 0.67 29.68
N GLN A 347 -3.44 -0.29 30.58
CA GLN A 347 -2.70 -1.55 30.59
C GLN A 347 -2.90 -2.36 29.31
N TRP A 348 -4.13 -2.38 28.79
CA TRP A 348 -4.44 -3.07 27.53
C TRP A 348 -3.74 -2.42 26.35
N TYR A 349 -3.83 -1.09 26.24
CA TYR A 349 -3.13 -0.30 25.23
C TYR A 349 -1.62 -0.54 25.27
N LEU A 350 -1.00 -0.46 26.45
CA LEU A 350 0.44 -0.69 26.61
C LEU A 350 0.86 -2.11 26.19
N LYS A 351 0.01 -3.11 26.45
CA LYS A 351 0.24 -4.48 25.98
C LYS A 351 0.19 -4.56 24.44
N LEU A 352 -0.82 -3.96 23.81
CA LEU A 352 -0.92 -3.93 22.35
C LEU A 352 0.28 -3.22 21.72
N LEU A 353 0.69 -2.09 22.31
CA LEU A 353 1.86 -1.33 21.85
C LEU A 353 3.15 -2.14 21.99
N SER A 354 3.34 -2.82 23.13
CA SER A 354 4.49 -3.70 23.34
C SER A 354 4.52 -4.84 22.32
N ASP A 355 3.40 -5.57 22.17
CA ASP A 355 3.31 -6.68 21.23
C ASP A 355 3.54 -6.18 19.79
N PHE A 356 3.02 -5.00 19.43
CA PHE A 356 3.23 -4.39 18.11
C PHE A 356 4.69 -4.06 17.86
N ASN A 357 5.36 -3.40 18.82
CA ASN A 357 6.77 -3.06 18.72
C ASN A 357 7.65 -4.31 18.59
N ASP A 358 7.33 -5.38 19.33
CA ASP A 358 8.03 -6.67 19.22
C ASP A 358 7.88 -7.30 17.82
N LYS A 359 6.72 -7.14 17.16
CA LYS A 359 6.53 -7.59 15.77
C LYS A 359 7.26 -6.68 14.78
N LEU A 360 7.17 -5.37 14.98
CA LEU A 360 7.83 -4.36 14.16
C LEU A 360 9.35 -4.55 14.14
N GLU A 361 9.98 -4.79 15.29
CA GLU A 361 11.42 -5.01 15.38
C GLU A 361 11.86 -6.17 14.48
N LYS A 362 11.08 -7.26 14.46
CA LYS A 362 11.38 -8.47 13.65
C LYS A 362 11.24 -8.24 12.15
N ILE A 363 10.36 -7.33 11.71
CA ILE A 363 10.10 -7.08 10.30
C ILE A 363 10.77 -5.81 9.76
N SER A 364 11.28 -4.93 10.64
CA SER A 364 11.84 -3.61 10.30
C SER A 364 12.93 -3.68 9.23
N ASP A 365 13.83 -4.65 9.34
CA ASP A 365 14.92 -4.90 8.39
C ASP A 365 14.45 -5.32 6.97
N PHE A 366 13.18 -5.72 6.85
CA PHE A 366 12.57 -6.21 5.63
C PHE A 366 11.50 -5.27 5.06
N PHE A 367 11.26 -4.12 5.70
CA PHE A 367 10.24 -3.15 5.31
C PHE A 367 10.34 -2.71 3.84
N ASP A 368 11.57 -2.61 3.33
CA ASP A 368 11.89 -2.29 1.93
C ASP A 368 11.32 -3.31 0.92
N TYR A 369 11.04 -4.53 1.37
CA TYR A 369 10.55 -5.67 0.59
C TYR A 369 9.11 -6.05 0.96
N LEU A 370 8.39 -5.19 1.66
CA LEU A 370 6.95 -5.35 1.88
C LEU A 370 6.17 -4.72 0.72
N ASP A 371 4.98 -5.23 0.45
CA ASP A 371 4.08 -4.64 -0.53
C ASP A 371 3.23 -3.52 0.06
N THR A 372 2.36 -2.90 -0.75
CA THR A 372 1.56 -1.77 -0.30
C THR A 372 0.52 -2.18 0.74
N ASN A 373 -0.08 -3.38 0.63
CA ASN A 373 -1.06 -3.84 1.61
C ASN A 373 -0.38 -4.15 2.95
N GLU A 374 0.76 -4.83 2.92
CA GLU A 374 1.54 -5.17 4.12
C GLU A 374 1.98 -3.91 4.87
N ARG A 375 2.47 -2.87 4.16
CA ARG A 375 2.81 -1.58 4.78
C ARG A 375 1.58 -0.87 5.33
N LYS A 376 0.48 -0.84 4.59
CA LYS A 376 -0.76 -0.20 5.03
C LYS A 376 -1.35 -0.86 6.28
N THR A 377 -1.26 -2.18 6.43
CA THR A 377 -1.65 -2.87 7.67
C THR A 377 -0.87 -2.34 8.87
N ILE A 378 0.45 -2.17 8.71
CA ILE A 378 1.32 -1.65 9.77
C ILE A 378 0.98 -0.19 10.09
N GLU A 379 0.95 0.67 9.07
CA GLU A 379 0.69 2.12 9.20
C GLU A 379 -0.72 2.40 9.77
N SER A 380 -1.73 1.64 9.32
CA SER A 380 -3.10 1.75 9.83
C SER A 380 -3.17 1.42 11.32
N PHE A 381 -2.47 0.37 11.76
CA PHE A 381 -2.49 0.01 13.16
C PHE A 381 -1.72 0.99 14.04
N GLU A 382 -0.57 1.47 13.57
CA GLU A 382 0.19 2.53 14.24
C GLU A 382 -0.68 3.79 14.43
N LYS A 383 -1.40 4.22 13.39
CA LYS A 383 -2.34 5.36 13.46
C LYS A 383 -3.48 5.11 14.45
N LYS A 384 -4.07 3.91 14.44
CA LYS A 384 -5.14 3.53 15.40
C LYS A 384 -4.63 3.60 16.85
N LEU A 385 -3.43 3.10 17.13
CA LEU A 385 -2.82 3.18 18.46
C LEU A 385 -2.48 4.63 18.86
N SER A 386 -1.92 5.44 17.95
CA SER A 386 -1.63 6.85 18.21
C SER A 386 -2.90 7.62 18.56
N ASN A 387 -3.93 7.50 17.75
CA ASN A 387 -5.20 8.19 17.99
C ASN A 387 -5.81 7.79 19.34
N TYR A 388 -5.80 6.50 19.68
CA TYR A 388 -6.31 6.02 20.97
C TYR A 388 -5.51 6.61 22.14
N HIS A 389 -4.18 6.69 22.01
CA HIS A 389 -3.30 7.29 23.01
C HIS A 389 -3.57 8.77 23.20
N ASP A 390 -3.70 9.53 22.10
CA ASP A 390 -3.93 10.97 22.15
C ASP A 390 -5.22 11.31 22.92
N VAL A 391 -6.31 10.57 22.66
CA VAL A 391 -7.58 10.75 23.38
C VAL A 391 -7.48 10.28 24.83
N LEU A 392 -6.75 9.19 25.11
CA LEU A 392 -6.52 8.72 26.47
C LEU A 392 -5.79 9.78 27.31
N GLU A 393 -4.74 10.39 26.76
CA GLU A 393 -3.99 11.47 27.41
C GLU A 393 -4.84 12.74 27.59
N GLU A 394 -5.68 13.09 26.61
CA GLU A 394 -6.61 14.22 26.74
C GLU A 394 -7.56 14.03 27.94
N ILE A 395 -8.14 12.83 28.09
CA ILE A 395 -9.04 12.51 29.21
C ILE A 395 -8.27 12.52 30.54
N LEU A 396 -7.04 11.98 30.55
CA LEU A 396 -6.19 12.02 31.76
C LEU A 396 -5.88 13.45 32.17
N HIS A 397 -5.58 14.33 31.21
CA HIS A 397 -5.35 15.75 31.47
C HIS A 397 -6.62 16.45 32.00
N TRP A 398 -7.79 16.18 31.41
CA TRP A 398 -9.06 16.68 31.96
C TRP A 398 -9.31 16.21 33.40
N ALA A 399 -8.90 14.99 33.74
CA ALA A 399 -9.00 14.46 35.08
C ALA A 399 -8.02 15.09 36.09
N GLU A 400 -7.03 15.87 35.65
CA GLU A 400 -6.15 16.63 36.55
C GLU A 400 -6.86 17.85 37.14
N PHE A 401 -7.97 18.29 36.56
CA PHE A 401 -8.76 19.44 37.02
C PHE A 401 -7.88 20.70 37.20
N SER A 402 -6.91 20.90 36.32
CA SER A 402 -5.89 21.97 36.39
C SER A 402 -6.49 23.38 36.44
N VAL A 403 -7.65 23.58 35.81
CA VAL A 403 -8.40 24.85 35.84
C VAL A 403 -8.81 25.28 37.26
N PHE A 404 -8.97 24.33 38.17
CA PHE A 404 -9.20 24.58 39.60
C PHE A 404 -7.86 24.62 40.35
N GLU A 405 -7.08 25.66 40.09
CA GLU A 405 -5.90 26.01 40.86
C GLU A 405 -6.25 26.91 42.05
N SER A 406 -5.49 26.75 43.14
CA SER A 406 -5.77 27.21 44.51
C SER A 406 -5.58 28.69 44.77
#